data_AF-A0A811NTW5-F1
#
_entry.id   AF-A0A811NTW5-F1
#
_cell.length_a   1.000
_cell.length_b   1.000
_cell.length_c   1.000
_cell.angle_alpha   90.00
_cell.angle_beta   90.00
_cell.angle_gamma   90.00
#
_symmetry.space_group_name_H-M   'P 1'
#
loop_
_entity.id
_entity.type
_entity.pdbx_description
1 polymer ?
#
loop_
_entity_poly.entity_id
_entity_poly.type
_entity_poly.pdbx_seq_one_letter_code
_entity_poly.pdbx_strand_id
1 'polypeptide(L)'
;MSAEIPVRGRSRRDGFTVTNLHHYRAEIFYVVVDKICAEMNHRFSEATTEILLCFSCLDPSNSFSKFDVNKLARLAEIYDADFSDHDRGIIREKLETCSSDIESLATKMVATEKHLVFSLAYKLIELALLVPVSTATVERLFSAMKIIKSKLPNKIADDWFNNLMVCYFERELFRSLEEATILRRFQNLKTRKMQLPPSRMLGS
;
A
#
# COMPACT_ATOMS: atom_id res chain seq x y z
N MET A 1 29.02 -6.29 -32.13
CA MET A 1 28.31 -6.21 -30.82
C MET A 1 27.10 -7.15 -30.83
N SER A 2 27.31 -8.40 -31.26
CA SER A 2 26.25 -9.35 -31.63
C SER A 2 26.67 -10.77 -31.24
N ALA A 3 27.04 -10.97 -29.97
CA ALA A 3 27.31 -12.31 -29.51
C ALA A 3 25.99 -13.09 -29.42
N GLU A 4 25.99 -14.28 -30.01
CA GLU A 4 24.88 -15.22 -30.00
C GLU A 4 25.00 -16.12 -28.77
N ILE A 5 23.88 -16.36 -28.11
CA ILE A 5 23.78 -17.18 -26.91
C ILE A 5 22.76 -18.29 -27.10
N PRO A 6 22.98 -19.48 -26.51
CA PRO A 6 22.03 -20.58 -26.60
C PRO A 6 20.71 -20.23 -25.89
N VAL A 7 19.59 -20.58 -26.52
CA VAL A 7 18.23 -20.31 -26.00
C VAL A 7 18.02 -21.00 -24.64
N ARG A 8 17.49 -20.28 -23.65
CA ARG A 8 17.18 -20.83 -22.32
C ARG A 8 16.04 -21.86 -22.41
N GLY A 9 16.18 -22.96 -21.68
CA GLY A 9 15.18 -24.04 -21.66
C GLY A 9 15.30 -25.06 -22.79
N ARG A 10 16.27 -24.91 -23.70
CA ARG A 10 16.61 -25.92 -24.71
C ARG A 10 18.01 -26.51 -24.47
N SER A 11 18.19 -27.74 -24.94
CA SER A 11 19.49 -28.41 -24.90
C SER A 11 20.50 -27.64 -25.73
N ARG A 12 21.73 -27.49 -25.22
CA ARG A 12 22.85 -26.93 -26.01
C ARG A 12 23.16 -27.73 -27.28
N ARG A 13 22.74 -29.00 -27.34
CA ARG A 13 22.91 -29.87 -28.51
C ARG A 13 21.94 -29.54 -29.65
N ASP A 14 20.88 -28.78 -29.36
CA ASP A 14 19.82 -28.43 -30.31
C ASP A 14 20.25 -27.30 -31.28
N GLY A 15 21.39 -26.65 -31.02
CA GLY A 15 22.01 -25.68 -31.93
C GLY A 15 21.31 -24.32 -32.07
N PHE A 16 20.12 -24.14 -31.49
CA PHE A 16 19.39 -22.88 -31.54
C PHE A 16 20.05 -21.79 -30.69
N THR A 17 20.56 -20.76 -31.36
CA THR A 17 21.12 -19.56 -30.75
C THR A 17 20.21 -18.35 -30.98
N VAL A 18 20.26 -17.41 -30.05
CA VAL A 18 19.56 -16.13 -30.12
C VAL A 18 20.54 -15.00 -29.90
N THR A 19 20.29 -13.84 -30.50
CA THR A 19 21.18 -12.69 -30.29
C THR A 19 21.07 -12.23 -28.84
N ASN A 20 22.19 -11.75 -28.27
CA ASN A 20 22.17 -11.15 -26.92
C ASN A 20 21.09 -10.06 -26.78
N LEU A 21 20.88 -9.25 -27.82
CA LEU A 21 19.81 -8.25 -27.83
C LEU A 21 18.42 -8.88 -27.67
N HIS A 22 18.13 -9.95 -28.42
CA HIS A 22 16.86 -10.64 -28.32
C HIS A 22 16.66 -11.29 -26.94
N HIS A 23 17.70 -11.91 -26.39
CA HIS A 23 17.64 -12.51 -25.07
C HIS A 23 17.27 -11.49 -23.99
N TYR A 24 18.00 -10.37 -23.91
CA TYR A 24 17.68 -9.34 -22.93
C TYR A 24 16.30 -8.72 -23.19
N ARG A 25 15.98 -8.37 -24.43
CA ARG A 25 14.73 -7.68 -24.75
C ARG A 25 13.50 -8.57 -24.58
N ALA A 26 13.47 -9.73 -25.21
CA ALA A 26 12.28 -10.58 -25.30
C ALA A 26 12.18 -11.58 -24.16
N GLU A 27 13.29 -12.22 -23.75
CA GLU A 27 13.23 -13.27 -22.73
C GLU A 27 13.31 -12.71 -21.30
N ILE A 28 13.91 -11.53 -21.11
CA ILE A 28 14.06 -10.91 -19.79
C ILE A 28 13.15 -9.69 -19.65
N PHE A 29 13.38 -8.63 -20.42
CA PHE A 29 12.67 -7.36 -20.20
C PHE A 29 11.17 -7.46 -20.45
N TYR A 30 10.72 -8.04 -21.57
CA TYR A 30 9.29 -8.22 -21.82
C TYR A 30 8.63 -9.12 -20.78
N VAL A 31 9.27 -10.22 -20.38
CA VAL A 31 8.73 -11.08 -19.31
C VAL A 31 8.59 -10.32 -17.99
N VAL A 32 9.54 -9.43 -17.66
CA VAL A 32 9.46 -8.58 -16.48
C VAL A 32 8.35 -7.53 -16.62
N VAL A 33 8.25 -6.86 -17.77
CA VAL A 33 7.20 -5.87 -18.05
C VAL A 33 5.82 -6.52 -18.00
N ASP A 34 5.62 -7.67 -18.64
CA ASP A 34 4.36 -8.42 -18.62
C ASP A 34 3.97 -8.83 -17.20
N LYS A 35 4.94 -9.27 -16.39
CA LYS A 35 4.71 -9.55 -14.96
C LYS A 35 4.31 -8.29 -14.20
N ILE A 36 5.00 -7.17 -14.40
CA ILE A 36 4.64 -5.90 -13.75
C ILE A 36 3.22 -5.50 -14.16
N CYS A 37 2.87 -5.56 -15.44
CA CYS A 37 1.53 -5.27 -15.94
C CYS A 37 0.48 -6.20 -15.33
N ALA A 38 0.76 -7.50 -15.27
CA ALA A 38 -0.14 -8.49 -14.67
C ALA A 38 -0.36 -8.22 -13.17
N GLU A 39 0.71 -7.94 -12.43
CA GLU A 39 0.62 -7.61 -11.01
C GLU A 39 -0.08 -6.26 -10.78
N MET A 40 0.15 -5.25 -11.63
CA MET A 40 -0.58 -3.98 -11.56
C MET A 40 -2.07 -4.17 -11.82
N ASN A 41 -2.45 -4.96 -12.82
CA ASN A 41 -3.86 -5.27 -13.11
C ASN A 41 -4.50 -6.15 -12.03
N HIS A 42 -3.73 -7.01 -11.36
CA HIS A 42 -4.22 -7.78 -10.22
C HIS A 42 -4.41 -6.89 -8.98
N ARG A 43 -3.50 -5.93 -8.78
CA ARG A 43 -3.46 -5.02 -7.64
C ARG A 43 -4.51 -3.91 -7.73
N PHE A 44 -4.69 -3.33 -8.91
CA PHE A 44 -5.63 -2.26 -9.15
C PHE A 44 -6.86 -2.80 -9.88
N SER A 45 -7.97 -2.96 -9.16
CA SER A 45 -9.27 -3.21 -9.77
C SER A 45 -9.68 -2.04 -10.68
N GLU A 46 -10.65 -2.27 -11.55
CA GLU A 46 -11.25 -1.24 -12.40
C GLU A 46 -11.67 0.00 -11.58
N ALA A 47 -12.32 -0.21 -10.42
CA ALA A 47 -12.72 0.85 -9.51
C ALA A 47 -11.52 1.63 -8.95
N THR A 48 -10.45 0.96 -8.49
CA THR A 48 -9.26 1.66 -8.01
C THR A 48 -8.51 2.39 -9.13
N THR A 49 -8.57 1.87 -10.35
CA THR A 49 -7.98 2.52 -11.52
C THR A 49 -8.75 3.79 -11.88
N GLU A 50 -10.08 3.76 -11.85
CA GLU A 50 -10.93 4.95 -12.03
C GLU A 50 -10.61 6.02 -10.98
N ILE A 51 -10.48 5.62 -9.71
CA ILE A 51 -10.09 6.51 -8.61
C ILE A 51 -8.72 7.15 -8.87
N LEU A 52 -7.71 6.37 -9.25
CA LEU A 52 -6.36 6.88 -9.55
C LEU A 52 -6.33 7.81 -10.76
N LEU A 53 -7.11 7.49 -11.80
CA LEU A 53 -7.27 8.36 -12.97
C LEU A 53 -7.93 9.68 -12.59
N CYS A 54 -8.89 9.66 -11.67
CA CYS A 54 -9.47 10.89 -11.14
C CYS A 54 -8.44 11.71 -10.35
N PHE A 55 -7.62 11.07 -9.49
CA PHE A 55 -6.56 11.76 -8.73
C PHE A 55 -5.42 12.30 -9.58
N SER A 56 -5.23 11.81 -10.82
CA SER A 56 -4.21 12.34 -11.73
C SER A 56 -4.35 13.85 -12.02
N CYS A 57 -5.53 14.43 -11.77
CA CYS A 57 -5.74 15.86 -11.91
C CYS A 57 -5.10 16.70 -10.79
N LEU A 58 -4.70 16.08 -9.68
CA LEU A 58 -4.02 16.71 -8.54
C LEU A 58 -2.49 16.60 -8.64
N ASP A 59 -1.95 16.36 -9.84
CA ASP A 59 -0.51 16.18 -10.07
C ASP A 59 0.25 17.52 -9.91
N PRO A 60 1.14 17.65 -8.90
CA PRO A 60 1.84 18.90 -8.64
C PRO A 60 3.02 19.14 -9.60
N SER A 61 3.43 18.15 -10.41
CA SER A 61 4.67 18.19 -11.19
C SER A 61 4.74 19.31 -12.23
N ASN A 62 3.60 19.87 -12.63
CA ASN A 62 3.51 20.97 -13.59
C ASN A 62 2.49 22.02 -13.15
N SER A 63 2.61 22.50 -11.91
CA SER A 63 1.70 23.49 -11.30
C SER A 63 0.22 23.13 -11.47
N PHE A 64 -0.12 21.86 -11.24
CA PHE A 64 -1.49 21.34 -11.40
C PHE A 64 -2.10 21.54 -12.80
N SER A 65 -1.29 21.54 -13.87
CA SER A 65 -1.78 21.74 -15.25
C SER A 65 -2.81 20.70 -15.73
N LYS A 66 -2.91 19.56 -15.04
CA LYS A 66 -3.88 18.48 -15.33
C LYS A 66 -5.18 18.62 -14.53
N PHE A 67 -5.36 19.71 -13.79
CA PHE A 67 -6.53 19.94 -12.96
C PHE A 67 -7.82 19.86 -13.80
N ASP A 68 -8.79 19.13 -13.27
CA ASP A 68 -10.06 18.87 -13.94
C ASP A 68 -11.15 18.72 -12.88
N VAL A 69 -12.08 19.69 -12.88
CA VAL A 69 -13.20 19.72 -11.95
C VAL A 69 -14.09 18.48 -12.09
N ASN A 70 -14.26 17.96 -13.31
CA ASN A 70 -15.12 16.80 -13.55
C ASN A 70 -14.56 15.55 -12.88
N LYS A 71 -13.24 15.36 -12.94
CA LYS A 71 -12.56 14.23 -12.30
C LYS A 71 -12.67 14.28 -10.78
N LEU A 72 -12.58 15.48 -10.19
CA LEU A 72 -12.78 15.66 -8.75
C LEU A 72 -14.24 15.49 -8.32
N ALA A 73 -15.20 16.02 -9.09
CA ALA A 73 -16.62 15.80 -8.84
C ALA A 73 -16.97 14.31 -8.91
N ARG A 74 -16.38 13.58 -9.87
CA ARG A 74 -16.53 12.13 -10.00
C ARG A 74 -16.07 11.38 -8.75
N LEU A 75 -15.00 11.82 -8.09
CA LEU A 75 -14.57 11.20 -6.84
C LEU A 75 -15.60 11.35 -5.73
N ALA A 76 -16.29 12.49 -5.64
CA ALA A 76 -17.37 12.66 -4.66
C ALA A 76 -18.58 11.74 -4.94
N GLU A 77 -18.79 11.34 -6.20
CA GLU A 77 -19.77 10.30 -6.55
C GLU A 77 -19.29 8.89 -6.18
N ILE A 78 -18.00 8.59 -6.38
CA ILE A 78 -17.41 7.29 -6.03
C ILE A 78 -17.40 7.08 -4.51
N TYR A 79 -17.10 8.14 -3.74
CA TYR A 79 -17.13 8.14 -2.29
C TYR A 79 -18.49 8.64 -1.75
N ASP A 80 -19.59 8.09 -2.27
CA ASP A 80 -20.95 8.51 -1.91
C ASP A 80 -21.25 8.47 -0.39
N ALA A 81 -20.65 7.54 0.34
CA ALA A 81 -20.76 7.45 1.79
C ALA A 81 -20.09 8.62 2.53
N ASP A 82 -19.11 9.27 1.90
CA ASP A 82 -18.34 10.38 2.45
C ASP A 82 -18.91 11.75 2.08
N PHE A 83 -19.80 11.84 1.09
CA PHE A 83 -20.33 13.12 0.59
C PHE A 83 -21.86 13.09 0.55
N SER A 84 -22.50 14.06 1.20
CA SER A 84 -23.96 14.18 1.13
C SER A 84 -24.43 14.58 -0.27
N ASP A 85 -25.72 14.38 -0.56
CA ASP A 85 -26.33 14.86 -1.82
C ASP A 85 -26.11 16.36 -2.04
N HIS A 86 -26.18 17.14 -0.96
CA HIS A 86 -25.90 18.57 -1.00
C HIS A 86 -24.44 18.84 -1.38
N ASP A 87 -23.49 18.13 -0.75
CA ASP A 87 -22.06 18.26 -1.03
C ASP A 87 -21.75 17.98 -2.50
N ARG A 88 -22.30 16.89 -3.05
CA ARG A 88 -22.13 16.51 -4.46
C ARG A 88 -22.73 17.56 -5.42
N GLY A 89 -23.82 18.21 -5.03
CA GLY A 89 -24.43 19.31 -5.79
C GLY A 89 -23.58 20.59 -5.83
N ILE A 90 -22.90 20.94 -4.74
CA ILE A 90 -22.15 22.20 -4.61
C ILE A 90 -20.65 22.07 -4.91
N ILE A 91 -20.11 20.84 -4.94
CA ILE A 91 -18.65 20.63 -5.05
C ILE A 91 -18.10 21.19 -6.36
N ARG A 92 -18.87 21.08 -7.45
CA ARG A 92 -18.49 21.61 -8.77
C ARG A 92 -18.35 23.13 -8.74
N GLU A 93 -19.35 23.83 -8.22
CA GLU A 93 -19.35 25.29 -8.08
C GLU A 93 -18.18 25.77 -7.21
N LYS A 94 -17.93 25.09 -6.09
CA LYS A 94 -16.81 25.39 -5.19
C LYS A 94 -15.45 25.17 -5.87
N LEU A 95 -15.30 24.09 -6.63
CA LEU A 95 -14.07 23.78 -7.36
C LEU A 95 -13.83 24.75 -8.52
N GLU A 96 -14.87 25.16 -9.24
CA GLU A 96 -14.79 26.16 -10.32
C GLU A 96 -14.38 27.53 -9.78
N THR A 97 -14.95 27.94 -8.64
CA THR A 97 -14.53 29.16 -7.92
C THR A 97 -13.06 29.09 -7.47
N CYS A 98 -12.58 27.87 -7.19
CA CYS A 98 -11.19 27.62 -6.82
C CYS A 98 -10.20 27.61 -7.99
N SER A 99 -10.68 27.31 -9.20
CA SER A 99 -9.84 27.00 -10.36
C SER A 99 -9.03 28.18 -10.88
N SER A 100 -9.42 29.41 -10.55
CA SER A 100 -8.71 30.61 -11.00
C SER A 100 -7.31 30.75 -10.41
N ASP A 101 -6.99 30.04 -9.31
CA ASP A 101 -5.71 30.23 -8.61
C ASP A 101 -5.32 29.01 -7.75
N ILE A 102 -5.35 27.79 -8.31
CA ILE A 102 -5.08 26.52 -7.58
C ILE A 102 -3.69 26.47 -6.94
N GLU A 103 -2.68 27.02 -7.60
CA GLU A 103 -1.32 27.12 -7.05
C GLU A 103 -1.28 28.06 -5.84
N SER A 104 -1.98 29.20 -5.94
CA SER A 104 -2.19 30.06 -4.78
C SER A 104 -3.06 29.39 -3.72
N LEU A 105 -3.99 28.52 -4.10
CA LEU A 105 -4.91 27.85 -3.21
C LEU A 105 -4.19 26.82 -2.37
N ALA A 106 -3.37 25.93 -2.97
CA ALA A 106 -2.57 24.98 -2.21
C ALA A 106 -1.65 25.73 -1.22
N THR A 107 -1.04 26.82 -1.68
CA THR A 107 -0.17 27.68 -0.87
C THR A 107 -0.96 28.41 0.24
N LYS A 108 -2.14 28.95 -0.06
CA LYS A 108 -3.03 29.64 0.89
C LYS A 108 -3.69 28.66 1.86
N MET A 109 -4.03 27.43 1.45
CA MET A 109 -4.61 26.40 2.31
C MET A 109 -3.61 25.96 3.38
N VAL A 110 -2.34 25.79 3.00
CA VAL A 110 -1.24 25.50 3.94
C VAL A 110 -0.92 26.72 4.80
N ALA A 111 -0.88 27.92 4.22
CA ALA A 111 -0.49 29.14 4.95
C ALA A 111 -1.59 29.71 5.87
N THR A 112 -2.87 29.47 5.59
CA THR A 112 -3.99 30.06 6.35
C THR A 112 -4.71 29.09 7.28
N GLU A 113 -4.30 27.82 7.36
CA GLU A 113 -4.97 26.76 8.14
C GLU A 113 -6.49 26.63 7.84
N LYS A 114 -6.98 27.16 6.72
CA LYS A 114 -8.42 27.20 6.39
C LYS A 114 -8.89 25.94 5.67
N HIS A 115 -8.83 24.81 6.37
CA HIS A 115 -9.60 23.60 6.03
C HIS A 115 -11.12 23.87 5.98
N LEU A 116 -11.59 24.99 6.55
CA LEU A 116 -13.00 25.38 6.61
C LEU A 116 -13.54 26.03 5.32
N VAL A 117 -12.70 26.67 4.50
CA VAL A 117 -13.18 27.35 3.27
C VAL A 117 -13.37 26.35 2.13
N PHE A 118 -12.55 25.29 2.09
CA PHE A 118 -12.61 24.24 1.08
C PHE A 118 -12.58 22.84 1.70
N SER A 119 -13.43 22.60 2.71
CA SER A 119 -13.50 21.33 3.43
C SER A 119 -13.71 20.12 2.51
N LEU A 120 -14.50 20.29 1.44
CA LEU A 120 -14.79 19.26 0.46
C LEU A 120 -13.57 18.88 -0.39
N ALA A 121 -12.82 19.88 -0.88
CA ALA A 121 -11.61 19.63 -1.64
C ALA A 121 -10.52 19.00 -0.76
N TYR A 122 -10.40 19.47 0.49
CA TYR A 122 -9.48 18.89 1.47
C TYR A 122 -9.81 17.42 1.76
N LYS A 123 -11.09 17.10 1.99
CA LYS A 123 -11.55 15.72 2.22
C LYS A 123 -11.22 14.80 1.03
N LEU A 124 -11.38 15.28 -0.20
CA LEU A 124 -11.00 14.53 -1.41
C LEU A 124 -9.50 14.24 -1.46
N ILE A 125 -8.65 15.22 -1.14
CA ILE A 125 -7.19 15.05 -1.13
C ILE A 125 -6.78 14.08 -0.01
N GLU A 126 -7.42 14.17 1.16
CA GLU A 126 -7.18 13.25 2.28
C GLU A 126 -7.51 11.80 1.88
N LEU A 127 -8.68 11.57 1.26
CA LEU A 127 -9.05 10.27 0.71
C LEU A 127 -8.02 9.79 -0.32
N ALA A 128 -7.53 10.68 -1.19
CA ALA A 128 -6.50 10.36 -2.18
C ALA A 128 -5.21 9.82 -1.58
N LEU A 129 -4.76 10.46 -0.50
CA LEU A 129 -3.53 10.07 0.20
C LEU A 129 -3.71 8.79 1.02
N LEU A 130 -4.94 8.55 1.53
CA LEU A 130 -5.24 7.37 2.34
C LEU A 130 -5.28 6.08 1.52
N VAL A 131 -5.72 6.13 0.26
CA VAL A 131 -5.84 4.94 -0.61
C VAL A 131 -4.51 4.18 -0.76
N PRO A 132 -3.39 4.77 -1.22
CA PRO A 132 -2.13 4.05 -1.38
C PRO A 132 -1.55 3.55 -0.05
N VAL A 133 -1.77 4.27 1.04
CA VAL A 133 -1.32 3.85 2.38
C VAL A 133 -2.11 2.62 2.86
N SER A 134 -3.42 2.62 2.64
CA SER A 134 -4.31 1.54 3.02
C SER A 134 -4.02 0.28 2.20
N THR A 135 -3.88 0.40 0.87
CA THR A 135 -3.56 -0.74 0.00
C THR A 135 -2.19 -1.34 0.35
N ALA A 136 -1.16 -0.52 0.55
CA ALA A 136 0.16 -0.99 0.97
C ALA A 136 0.13 -1.69 2.34
N THR A 137 -0.66 -1.18 3.28
CA THR A 137 -0.82 -1.78 4.61
C THR A 137 -1.47 -3.16 4.53
N VAL A 138 -2.56 -3.27 3.76
CA VAL A 138 -3.29 -4.53 3.56
C VAL A 138 -2.40 -5.57 2.87
N GLU A 139 -1.67 -5.21 1.82
CA GLU A 139 -0.74 -6.13 1.14
C GLU A 139 0.40 -6.60 2.04
N ARG A 140 0.97 -5.69 2.83
CA ARG A 140 1.97 -6.04 3.82
C ARG A 140 1.42 -7.06 4.82
N LEU A 141 0.15 -6.92 5.24
CA LEU A 141 -0.52 -7.88 6.11
C LEU A 141 -0.72 -9.23 5.42
N PHE A 142 -1.23 -9.26 4.20
CA PHE A 142 -1.38 -10.51 3.44
C PHE A 142 -0.04 -11.22 3.21
N SER A 143 1.02 -10.46 2.93
CA SER A 143 2.38 -10.99 2.79
C SER A 143 2.88 -11.59 4.12
N ALA A 144 2.71 -10.88 5.23
CA ALA A 144 3.04 -11.37 6.56
C ALA A 144 2.27 -12.65 6.90
N MET A 145 0.96 -12.69 6.62
CA MET A 145 0.11 -13.87 6.79
C MET A 145 0.63 -15.06 5.98
N LYS A 146 1.00 -14.84 4.71
CA LYS A 146 1.56 -15.88 3.84
C LYS A 146 2.89 -16.41 4.38
N ILE A 147 3.75 -15.55 4.91
CA ILE A 147 5.03 -15.94 5.52
C ILE A 147 4.78 -16.74 6.80
N ILE A 148 3.93 -16.26 7.70
CA ILE A 148 3.61 -16.95 8.95
C ILE A 148 3.01 -18.32 8.62
N LYS A 149 1.98 -18.38 7.76
CA LYS A 149 1.29 -19.61 7.37
C LYS A 149 2.19 -20.61 6.65
N SER A 150 3.16 -20.15 5.85
CA SER A 150 4.11 -21.06 5.17
C SER A 150 5.19 -21.61 6.11
N LYS A 151 5.57 -20.87 7.15
CA LYS A 151 6.55 -21.31 8.16
C LYS A 151 5.93 -22.11 9.32
N LEU A 152 4.61 -22.01 9.51
CA LEU A 152 3.87 -22.76 10.51
C LEU A 152 3.42 -24.10 9.89
N PRO A 153 3.84 -25.26 10.41
CA PRO A 153 3.25 -26.52 9.98
C PRO A 153 1.74 -26.48 10.27
N ASN A 154 0.92 -27.01 9.34
CA ASN A 154 -0.56 -26.97 9.26
C ASN A 154 -1.35 -27.45 10.51
N LYS A 155 -0.68 -27.67 11.64
CA LYS A 155 -1.22 -28.26 12.88
C LYS A 155 -1.31 -27.28 14.05
N ILE A 156 -0.89 -26.03 13.87
CA ILE A 156 -0.96 -25.01 14.91
C ILE A 156 -2.37 -24.37 14.91
N ALA A 157 -2.98 -24.33 16.10
CA ALA A 157 -4.31 -23.77 16.34
C ALA A 157 -4.39 -22.29 15.91
N ASP A 158 -5.56 -21.91 15.38
CA ASP A 158 -5.85 -20.56 14.88
C ASP A 158 -5.50 -19.46 15.90
N ASP A 159 -5.65 -19.75 17.20
CA ASP A 159 -5.27 -18.85 18.30
C ASP A 159 -3.80 -18.41 18.24
N TRP A 160 -2.88 -19.31 17.92
CA TRP A 160 -1.46 -18.97 17.84
C TRP A 160 -1.16 -18.10 16.62
N PHE A 161 -1.80 -18.40 15.48
CA PHE A 161 -1.70 -17.58 14.28
C PHE A 161 -2.21 -16.16 14.54
N ASN A 162 -3.36 -16.03 15.20
CA ASN A 162 -3.93 -14.74 15.58
C ASN A 162 -3.00 -13.95 16.50
N ASN A 163 -2.42 -14.59 17.52
CA ASN A 163 -1.45 -13.94 18.40
C ASN A 163 -0.19 -13.46 17.65
N LEU A 164 0.34 -14.24 16.70
CA LEU A 164 1.48 -13.82 15.87
C LEU A 164 1.14 -12.65 14.95
N MET A 165 -0.08 -12.62 14.39
CA MET A 165 -0.56 -11.51 13.58
C MET A 165 -0.65 -10.21 14.39
N VAL A 166 -1.14 -10.27 15.64
CA VAL A 166 -1.18 -9.12 16.55
C VAL A 166 0.22 -8.59 16.83
N CYS A 167 1.19 -9.47 17.15
CA CYS A 167 2.59 -9.05 17.36
C CYS A 167 3.22 -8.41 16.11
N TYR A 168 2.79 -8.81 14.91
CA TYR A 168 3.28 -8.23 13.67
C TYR A 168 2.63 -6.87 13.35
N PHE A 169 1.32 -6.73 13.58
CA PHE A 169 0.59 -5.48 13.41
C PHE A 169 1.13 -4.42 14.37
N GLU A 170 1.24 -4.79 15.63
CA GLU A 170 1.69 -3.94 16.72
C GLU A 170 3.19 -4.06 16.95
N ARG A 171 3.99 -4.22 15.89
CA ARG A 171 5.43 -4.50 16.03
C ARG A 171 6.17 -3.40 16.78
N GLU A 172 5.72 -2.16 16.69
CA GLU A 172 6.29 -1.03 17.44
C GLU A 172 5.97 -1.12 18.94
N LEU A 173 4.73 -1.42 19.31
CA LEU A 173 4.37 -1.70 20.70
C LEU A 173 5.04 -2.98 21.22
N PHE A 174 5.16 -4.01 20.39
CA PHE A 174 5.85 -5.24 20.77
C PHE A 174 7.33 -4.99 21.03
N ARG A 175 7.97 -4.11 20.25
CA ARG A 175 9.36 -3.69 20.46
C ARG A 175 9.55 -2.83 21.72
N SER A 176 8.53 -2.11 22.16
CA SER A 176 8.61 -1.32 23.40
C SER A 176 8.39 -2.15 24.66
N LEU A 177 7.96 -3.41 24.54
CA LEU A 177 7.85 -4.34 25.66
C LEU A 177 9.22 -4.83 26.12
N GLU A 178 9.48 -4.68 27.41
CA GLU A 178 10.70 -5.17 28.03
C GLU A 178 10.64 -6.70 28.20
N GLU A 179 11.70 -7.39 27.77
CA GLU A 179 11.81 -8.86 27.84
C GLU A 179 11.68 -9.37 29.27
N ALA A 180 12.24 -8.65 30.25
CA ALA A 180 12.12 -8.96 31.67
C ALA A 180 10.64 -8.96 32.14
N THR A 181 9.84 -8.03 31.63
CA THR A 181 8.41 -7.94 31.95
C THR A 181 7.63 -9.12 31.32
N ILE A 182 7.97 -9.51 30.10
CA ILE A 182 7.37 -10.68 29.42
C ILE A 182 7.71 -11.96 30.20
N LEU A 183 8.99 -12.15 30.55
CA LEU A 183 9.47 -13.30 31.31
C LEU A 183 8.80 -13.38 32.68
N ARG A 184 8.72 -12.26 33.42
CA ARG A 184 8.05 -12.22 34.73
C ARG A 184 6.57 -12.57 34.62
N ARG A 185 5.87 -12.03 33.62
CA ARG A 185 4.44 -12.33 33.39
C ARG A 185 4.24 -13.78 33.02
N PHE A 186 5.07 -14.33 32.14
CA PHE A 186 5.03 -15.74 31.76
C PHE A 186 5.35 -16.66 32.96
N GLN A 187 6.28 -16.25 33.82
CA GLN A 187 6.61 -16.89 35.10
C GLN A 187 5.52 -16.77 36.17
N ASN A 188 4.49 -15.95 35.99
CA ASN A 188 3.34 -15.90 36.90
C ASN A 188 2.13 -16.71 36.40
N LEU A 189 2.17 -17.27 35.19
CA LEU A 189 1.08 -18.13 34.67
C LEU A 189 1.07 -19.49 35.38
N LYS A 190 -0.06 -19.86 36.01
CA LYS A 190 -0.20 -21.05 36.87
C LYS A 190 -0.11 -22.39 36.12
N THR A 191 -0.51 -22.45 34.85
CA THR A 191 -0.52 -23.66 34.02
C THR A 191 0.48 -23.51 32.88
N ARG A 192 1.64 -24.16 33.00
CA ARG A 192 2.70 -24.09 31.97
C ARG A 192 3.38 -25.44 31.78
N LYS A 193 3.73 -25.74 30.52
CA LYS A 193 4.37 -27.00 30.08
C LYS A 193 5.91 -26.99 30.17
N MET A 194 6.52 -25.84 30.45
CA MET A 194 7.98 -25.66 30.50
C MET A 194 8.39 -24.99 31.81
N GLN A 195 9.51 -25.43 32.39
CA GLN A 195 10.10 -24.80 33.58
C GLN A 195 11.20 -23.82 33.18
N LEU A 196 11.16 -22.62 33.75
CA LEU A 196 12.15 -21.56 33.56
C LEU A 196 12.95 -21.33 34.85
N PRO A 197 14.17 -20.78 34.78
CA PRO A 197 14.97 -20.45 35.96
C PRO A 197 14.21 -19.50 36.91
N PRO A 198 14.40 -19.62 38.25
CA PRO A 198 13.74 -18.75 39.21
C PRO A 198 14.08 -17.27 38.98
N SER A 199 13.09 -16.39 39.15
CA SER A 199 13.18 -14.93 38.90
C SER A 199 14.31 -14.20 39.66
N ARG A 200 14.96 -14.86 40.64
CA ARG A 200 16.11 -14.32 41.38
C ARG A 200 17.40 -14.19 40.57
N MET A 201 17.46 -14.74 39.35
CA MET A 201 18.68 -14.75 38.51
C MET A 201 18.67 -13.67 37.39
N LEU A 202 17.59 -12.90 37.25
CA LEU A 202 17.43 -11.84 36.25
C LEU A 202 17.39 -10.49 36.97
N GLY A 203 18.56 -9.95 37.31
CA GLY A 203 18.65 -8.66 37.99
C GLY A 203 20.02 -8.01 37.82
N SER A 204 20.10 -7.08 36.87
CA SER A 204 20.60 -5.70 37.01
C SER A 204 20.45 -4.99 35.66
#